data_AF-A0A346N0U8-F1
#
_entry.id   AF-A0A346N0U8-F1
#
_cell.length_a   1.000
_cell.length_b   1.000
_cell.length_c   1.000
_cell.angle_alpha   90.00
_cell.angle_beta   90.00
_cell.angle_gamma   90.00
#
_symmetry.space_group_name_H-M   'P 1'
#
loop_
_entity.id
_entity.type
_entity.pdbx_description
1 polymer ?
#
loop_
_entity_poly.entity_id
_entity_poly.type
_entity_poly.pdbx_seq_one_letter_code
_entity_poly.pdbx_strand_id
1 'polypeptide(L)'
;MRTFRELDERAGLPKGSAFRAFKRLEPGLHQGRDYCLLRAGSGDEAKIEALRGENRVYRNSINIVLVDDALAERLLKHLSGTLEQGQ
;
A
#
# COMPACT_ATOMS: atom_id res chain seq x y z
N MET A 1 0.92 9.36 -5.20
CA MET A 1 1.27 8.01 -4.70
C MET A 1 0.92 7.90 -3.22
N ARG A 2 0.31 6.77 -2.81
CA ARG A 2 -0.15 6.50 -1.43
C ARG A 2 0.48 5.23 -0.88
N THR A 3 0.65 5.13 0.43
CA THR A 3 1.16 3.93 1.11
C THR A 3 0.02 3.01 1.53
N PHE A 4 0.32 1.73 1.80
CA PHE A 4 -0.68 0.81 2.36
C PHE A 4 -1.27 1.28 3.67
N ARG A 5 -0.50 1.98 4.50
CA ARG A 5 -1.01 2.52 5.76
C ARG A 5 -2.09 3.56 5.50
N GLU A 6 -1.86 4.51 4.59
CA GLU A 6 -2.87 5.52 4.24
C GLU A 6 -4.16 4.90 3.69
N LEU A 7 -4.04 3.77 2.97
CA LEU A 7 -5.20 3.03 2.48
C LEU A 7 -5.93 2.29 3.60
N ASP A 8 -5.20 1.63 4.50
CA ASP A 8 -5.77 0.97 5.68
C ASP A 8 -6.53 2.02 6.54
N GLU A 9 -5.93 3.19 6.80
CA GLU A 9 -6.55 4.27 7.58
C GLU A 9 -7.76 4.89 6.86
N ARG A 10 -7.69 5.13 5.55
CA ARG A 10 -8.85 5.63 4.77
C ARG A 10 -10.00 4.62 4.69
N ALA A 11 -9.69 3.33 4.67
CA ALA A 11 -10.69 2.27 4.66
C ALA A 11 -11.22 1.94 6.07
N GLY A 12 -10.62 2.50 7.12
CA GLY A 12 -10.95 2.14 8.51
C GLY A 12 -10.61 0.68 8.85
N LEU A 13 -9.65 0.07 8.15
CA LEU A 13 -9.33 -1.34 8.24
C LEU A 13 -8.05 -1.60 9.05
N PRO A 14 -7.90 -2.79 9.66
CA PRO A 14 -6.69 -3.14 10.38
C PRO A 14 -5.48 -3.20 9.43
N LYS A 15 -4.31 -2.90 9.99
CA LYS A 15 -3.02 -2.98 9.30
C LYS A 15 -2.90 -4.23 8.43
N GLY A 16 -2.56 -4.02 7.16
CA GLY A 16 -2.27 -5.11 6.22
C GLY A 16 -3.48 -5.57 5.41
N SER A 17 -4.63 -4.90 5.54
CA SER A 17 -5.80 -5.13 4.68
C SER A 17 -5.50 -4.69 3.25
N ALA A 18 -4.93 -3.50 3.07
CA ALA A 18 -4.46 -3.02 1.77
C ALA A 18 -3.39 -3.93 1.15
N PHE A 19 -2.48 -4.49 1.97
CA PHE A 19 -1.48 -5.45 1.48
C PHE A 19 -2.12 -6.76 0.98
N ARG A 20 -3.13 -7.27 1.68
CA ARG A 20 -3.89 -8.46 1.25
C ARG A 20 -4.65 -8.20 -0.05
N ALA A 21 -5.31 -7.05 -0.18
CA ALA A 21 -5.99 -6.66 -1.41
C ALA A 21 -4.99 -6.48 -2.56
N PHE A 22 -3.85 -5.84 -2.28
CA PHE A 22 -2.76 -5.71 -3.24
C PHE A 22 -2.27 -7.07 -3.73
N LYS A 23 -2.00 -8.04 -2.85
CA LYS A 23 -1.61 -9.41 -3.24
C LYS A 23 -2.60 -10.09 -4.19
N ARG A 24 -3.90 -9.78 -4.10
CA ARG A 24 -4.89 -10.33 -5.05
C ARG A 24 -4.83 -9.67 -6.43
N LEU A 25 -4.47 -8.38 -6.47
CA LEU A 25 -4.38 -7.60 -7.71
C LEU A 25 -2.98 -7.69 -8.34
N GLU A 26 -1.94 -7.92 -7.53
CA GLU A 26 -0.52 -8.04 -7.87
C GLU A 26 -0.21 -8.83 -9.14
N PRO A 27 -0.83 -10.01 -9.41
CA PRO A 27 -0.59 -10.72 -10.68
C PRO A 27 -0.92 -9.92 -11.95
N GLY A 28 -1.70 -8.84 -11.86
CA GLY A 28 -2.00 -7.94 -12.97
C GLY A 28 -1.38 -6.55 -12.85
N LEU A 29 -0.48 -6.31 -11.88
CA LEU A 29 0.12 -5.00 -11.64
C LEU A 29 1.59 -4.99 -12.05
N HIS A 30 2.04 -3.86 -12.59
CA HIS A 30 3.43 -3.69 -13.02
C HIS A 30 4.19 -2.77 -12.06
N GLN A 31 5.30 -3.28 -11.52
CA GLN A 31 6.23 -2.47 -10.74
C GLN A 31 6.83 -1.35 -11.61
N GLY A 32 6.84 -0.12 -11.10
CA GLY A 32 7.29 1.09 -11.79
C GLY A 32 6.20 1.80 -12.60
N ARG A 33 5.02 1.17 -12.79
CA ARG A 33 3.86 1.75 -13.45
C ARG A 33 2.67 1.89 -12.51
N ASP A 34 2.24 0.80 -11.89
CA ASP A 34 1.08 0.79 -11.00
C ASP A 34 1.49 0.93 -9.53
N TYR A 35 2.66 0.40 -9.17
CA TYR A 35 3.22 0.49 -7.82
C TYR A 35 4.74 0.62 -7.85
N CYS A 36 5.30 1.26 -6.83
CA CYS A 36 6.73 1.39 -6.59
C CYS A 36 7.08 0.71 -5.28
N LEU A 37 7.95 -0.31 -5.34
CA LEU A 37 8.45 -1.02 -4.18
C LEU A 37 9.82 -0.44 -3.79
N LEU A 38 9.86 0.24 -2.65
CA LEU A 38 11.07 0.73 -2.00
C LEU A 38 11.61 -0.36 -1.06
N ARG A 39 12.89 -0.73 -1.22
CA ARG A 39 13.57 -1.71 -0.38
C ARG A 39 14.76 -1.08 0.32
N ALA A 40 14.89 -1.32 1.63
CA ALA A 40 16.11 -0.97 2.35
C ALA A 40 17.32 -1.72 1.76
N GLY A 41 18.43 -1.02 1.54
CA GLY A 41 19.64 -1.57 0.91
C GLY A 41 19.68 -1.51 -0.62
N SER A 42 18.67 -0.95 -1.30
CA SER A 42 18.69 -0.68 -2.75
C SER A 42 18.94 0.80 -3.09
N GLY A 43 19.28 1.63 -2.11
CA GLY A 43 19.46 3.08 -2.27
C GLY A 43 18.21 3.93 -1.98
N ASP A 44 17.07 3.30 -1.67
CA ASP A 44 15.81 4.00 -1.33
C ASP A 44 15.69 4.36 0.16
N GLU A 45 16.75 4.19 0.95
CA GLU A 45 16.75 4.43 2.40
C GLU A 45 16.32 5.86 2.75
N ALA A 46 16.77 6.86 2.01
CA ALA A 46 16.36 8.25 2.24
C ALA A 46 14.85 8.46 2.08
N LYS A 47 14.21 7.79 1.10
CA LYS A 47 12.74 7.84 0.94
C LYS A 47 12.03 7.07 2.03
N ILE A 48 12.56 5.91 2.43
CA ILE A 48 12.01 5.10 3.52
C ILE A 48 12.03 5.89 4.83
N GLU A 49 13.15 6.55 5.14
CA GLU A 49 13.33 7.39 6.33
C GLU A 49 12.39 8.60 6.30
N ALA A 50 12.26 9.30 5.17
CA ALA A 50 11.31 10.40 5.01
C ALA A 50 9.86 9.94 5.28
N LEU A 51 9.42 8.84 4.66
CA LEU A 51 8.08 8.29 4.85
C LEU A 51 7.84 7.80 6.29
N ARG A 52 8.89 7.31 6.97
CA ARG A 52 8.84 6.97 8.40
C ARG A 52 8.70 8.21 9.27
N GLY A 53 9.43 9.28 8.96
CA GLY A 53 9.35 10.58 9.63
C GLY A 53 7.97 11.20 9.52
N GLU A 54 7.35 11.11 8.34
CA GLU A 54 5.97 11.57 8.09
C GLU A 54 4.89 10.64 8.67
N ASN A 55 5.27 9.55 9.36
CA ASN A 55 4.37 8.53 9.87
C ASN A 55 3.51 7.85 8.77
N ARG A 56 3.86 8.00 7.49
CA ARG A 56 3.12 7.42 6.36
C ARG A 56 3.34 5.93 6.20
N VAL A 57 4.31 5.35 6.89
CA VAL A 57 4.58 3.90 6.89
C VAL A 57 4.81 3.37 8.29
N TYR A 58 4.71 2.05 8.45
CA TYR A 58 4.97 1.43 9.75
C TYR A 58 6.46 1.42 10.06
N ARG A 59 6.82 1.72 11.31
CA ARG A 59 8.20 1.82 11.79
C ARG A 59 9.04 0.55 11.57
N ASN A 60 8.39 -0.61 11.50
CA ASN A 60 9.03 -1.91 11.29
C ASN A 60 8.90 -2.43 9.84
N SER A 61 8.42 -1.62 8.90
CA SER A 61 8.36 -2.01 7.49
C SER A 61 9.73 -1.85 6.84
N ILE A 62 10.30 -2.97 6.38
CA ILE A 62 11.56 -3.03 5.62
C ILE A 62 11.30 -2.75 4.13
N ASN A 63 10.15 -3.23 3.64
CA ASN A 63 9.68 -3.03 2.27
C ASN A 63 8.48 -2.09 2.31
N ILE A 64 8.59 -0.95 1.62
CA ILE A 64 7.49 0.01 1.48
C ILE A 64 6.98 -0.07 0.05
N VAL A 65 5.69 -0.36 -0.10
CA VAL A 65 5.03 -0.25 -1.40
C VAL A 65 4.25 1.05 -1.43
N LEU A 66 4.56 1.85 -2.44
CA LEU A 66 3.81 3.02 -2.85
C LEU A 66 2.94 2.61 -4.03
N VAL A 67 1.67 2.94 -4.01
CA VAL A 67 0.77 2.70 -5.13
C VAL A 67 0.40 4.04 -5.78
N ASP A 68 0.15 4.02 -7.08
CA ASP A 68 -0.40 5.19 -7.76
C ASP A 68 -1.83 5.49 -7.30
N ASP A 69 -2.35 6.69 -7.57
CA ASP A 69 -3.69 7.09 -7.15
C ASP A 69 -4.75 6.19 -7.79
N ALA A 70 -4.58 5.83 -9.06
CA ALA A 70 -5.48 4.91 -9.76
C ALA A 70 -5.53 3.52 -9.09
N LEU A 71 -4.39 2.98 -8.66
CA LEU A 71 -4.33 1.71 -7.96
C LEU A 71 -4.86 1.84 -6.52
N ALA A 72 -4.58 2.94 -5.84
CA ALA A 72 -5.13 3.23 -4.52
C ALA A 72 -6.66 3.25 -4.52
N GLU A 73 -7.29 3.89 -5.51
CA GLU A 73 -8.74 3.89 -5.65
C GLU A 73 -9.30 2.48 -5.92
N ARG A 74 -8.63 1.69 -6.78
CA ARG A 74 -9.01 0.30 -7.01
C ARG A 74 -8.92 -0.55 -5.74
N LEU A 75 -7.87 -0.36 -4.96
CA LEU A 75 -7.70 -1.03 -3.66
C LEU A 75 -8.80 -0.61 -2.69
N LEU A 76 -9.08 0.69 -2.55
CA LEU A 76 -10.16 1.19 -1.69
C LEU A 76 -11.53 0.65 -2.11
N LYS A 77 -11.83 0.61 -3.40
CA LYS A 77 -13.06 -0.01 -3.91
C LYS A 77 -13.11 -1.51 -3.60
N HIS A 78 -12.00 -2.24 -3.73
CA HIS A 78 -11.95 -3.66 -3.41
C HIS A 78 -12.11 -3.91 -1.90
N LEU A 79 -11.50 -3.07 -1.07
CA LEU A 79 -11.59 -3.10 0.39
C LEU A 79 -13.01 -2.77 0.87
N SER A 80 -13.63 -1.73 0.30
CA SER A 80 -15.02 -1.35 0.58
C SER A 80 -16.02 -2.39 0.09
N GLY A 81 -15.82 -2.95 -1.10
CA GLY A 81 -16.70 -3.98 -1.67
C GLY A 81 -16.58 -5.35 -1.00
N THR A 82 -15.47 -5.62 -0.30
CA THR A 82 -15.35 -6.84 0.54
C THR A 82 -16.24 -6.76 1.79
N LEU A 83 -16.62 -5.56 2.24
CA LEU A 83 -17.59 -5.40 3.33
C LEU A 83 -19.02 -5.82 2.94
N GLU A 84 -19.30 -5.99 1.64
CA GLU A 84 -20.58 -6.50 1.10
C GLU A 84 -20.52 -7.98 0.69
N GLN A 85 -19.42 -8.69 0.97
CA GLN A 85 -19.31 -10.14 0.77
C GLN A 85 -19.54 -10.88 2.10
N GLY A 86 -20.68 -10.57 2.73
CA GLY A 86 -21.32 -11.42 3.72
C GLY A 86 -22.52 -12.09 3.07
N GLN A 87 -22.33 -13.29 2.52
CA GLN A 87 -23.41 -14.27 2.39
C GLN A 87 -23.45 -15.11 3.66
#